data_AF-A0A0P7DP21-F1
#
_entry.id   AF-A0A0P7DP21-F1
#
_cell.length_a   1.000
_cell.length_b   1.000
_cell.length_c   1.000
_cell.angle_alpha   90.00
_cell.angle_beta   90.00
_cell.angle_gamma   90.00
#
_symmetry.space_group_name_H-M   'P 1'
#
loop_
_entity.id
_entity.type
_entity.pdbx_description
1 polymer ?
#
loop_
_entity_poly.entity_id
_entity_poly.type
_entity_poly.pdbx_seq_one_letter_code
_entity_poly.pdbx_strand_id
1 'polypeptide(L)'
;MGLFDKIKTQANTIGTNISESTSKLTSDISTASKEKSKLSAINSEITSINGQLNIAYQDIGKKYVSNLVDNKGENVEAVLKDTLDRIEPLLEKKIELEKEAVEIEKKLKDQIILQEKAIFQREFDEEKEKLEKAVKLDVLTEKEMQDKLARAQLKLDNFDNIRKVKKQYDMQLISKEELNEKLAAFGV
;
A
#
# COMPACT_ATOMS: atom_id res chain seq x y z
N MET A 1 14.82 -0.45 0.10
CA MET A 1 14.32 0.27 -1.08
C MET A 1 12.83 0.52 -0.89
N GLY A 2 12.41 1.78 -0.91
CA GLY A 2 11.01 2.12 -0.70
C GLY A 2 10.12 1.59 -1.82
N LEU A 3 8.83 1.41 -1.56
CA LEU A 3 7.82 1.06 -2.59
C LEU A 3 7.89 2.01 -3.82
N PHE A 4 8.30 3.26 -3.60
CA PHE A 4 8.57 4.24 -4.65
C PHE A 4 9.78 3.93 -5.52
N ASP A 5 10.85 3.32 -4.98
CA ASP A 5 11.98 2.87 -5.79
C ASP A 5 11.57 1.72 -6.69
N LYS A 6 10.74 0.78 -6.22
CA LYS A 6 10.22 -0.32 -7.04
C LYS A 6 9.32 0.19 -8.19
N ILE A 7 8.48 1.20 -7.94
CA ILE A 7 7.63 1.81 -8.98
C ILE A 7 8.44 2.67 -9.95
N LYS A 8 9.40 3.48 -9.46
CA LYS A 8 10.25 4.33 -10.31
C LYS A 8 11.22 3.50 -11.16
N THR A 9 11.74 2.40 -10.63
CA THR A 9 12.59 1.48 -11.40
C THR A 9 11.81 0.72 -12.46
N GLN A 10 10.55 0.34 -12.20
CA GLN A 10 9.66 -0.22 -13.24
C GLN A 10 9.20 0.82 -14.28
N ALA A 11 9.01 2.08 -13.89
CA ALA A 11 8.69 3.16 -14.83
C ALA A 11 9.87 3.49 -15.77
N ASN A 12 11.10 3.47 -15.25
CA ASN A 12 12.31 3.76 -16.05
C ASN A 12 12.67 2.64 -17.05
N THR A 13 12.33 1.38 -16.80
CA THR A 13 12.54 0.29 -17.77
C THR A 13 11.48 0.24 -18.88
N ILE A 14 10.35 0.92 -18.71
CA ILE A 14 9.25 0.96 -19.69
C ILE A 14 9.29 2.24 -20.56
N GLY A 15 10.12 3.23 -20.18
CA GLY A 15 10.12 4.59 -20.75
C GLY A 15 10.58 4.77 -22.19
N THR A 16 11.00 3.73 -22.93
CA THR A 16 11.54 3.91 -24.29
C THR A 16 10.58 3.61 -25.44
N ASN A 17 9.41 2.97 -25.25
CA ASN A 17 8.62 2.49 -26.41
C ASN A 17 7.07 2.54 -26.30
N ILE A 18 6.44 3.41 -25.49
CA ILE A 18 4.95 3.43 -25.43
C ILE A 18 4.41 4.87 -25.30
N SER A 19 4.09 5.49 -26.44
CA SER A 19 3.57 6.87 -26.53
C SER A 19 2.04 6.96 -26.42
N GLU A 20 1.27 5.85 -26.45
CA GLU A 20 -0.20 5.93 -26.61
C GLU A 20 -1.05 5.26 -25.51
N SER A 21 -0.50 4.41 -24.65
CA SER A 21 -1.27 3.78 -23.55
C SER A 21 -1.38 4.64 -22.28
N THR A 22 -1.13 5.94 -22.40
CA THR A 22 -0.83 6.84 -21.27
C THR A 22 -2.06 7.29 -20.50
N SER A 23 -3.28 7.31 -21.05
CA SER A 23 -4.43 7.97 -20.40
C SER A 23 -4.90 7.32 -19.10
N LYS A 24 -4.99 5.97 -19.03
CA LYS A 24 -5.44 5.24 -17.83
C LYS A 24 -4.35 5.11 -16.75
N LEU A 25 -3.10 4.89 -17.16
CA LEU A 25 -1.98 4.90 -16.22
C LEU A 25 -1.77 6.29 -15.62
N THR A 26 -1.91 7.36 -16.42
CA THR A 26 -1.78 8.75 -15.97
C THR A 26 -2.89 9.16 -15.00
N SER A 27 -4.15 8.75 -15.24
CA SER A 27 -5.25 9.02 -14.31
C SER A 27 -5.09 8.30 -12.97
N ASP A 28 -4.65 7.04 -12.99
CA ASP A 28 -4.49 6.24 -11.78
C ASP A 28 -3.29 6.72 -10.93
N ILE A 29 -2.19 7.12 -11.58
CA ILE A 29 -1.03 7.75 -10.91
C ILE A 29 -1.44 9.08 -10.26
N SER A 30 -2.27 9.89 -10.93
CA SER A 30 -2.74 11.17 -10.39
C SER A 30 -3.64 10.99 -9.15
N THR A 31 -4.43 9.92 -9.12
CA THR A 31 -5.35 9.60 -8.03
C THR A 31 -4.60 9.04 -6.82
N ALA A 32 -3.68 8.08 -7.04
CA ALA A 32 -2.82 7.55 -5.99
C ALA A 32 -1.92 8.63 -5.35
N SER A 33 -1.42 9.58 -6.16
CA SER A 33 -0.64 10.72 -5.65
C SER A 33 -1.47 11.62 -4.73
N LYS A 34 -2.71 11.96 -5.13
CA LYS A 34 -3.64 12.73 -4.30
C LYS A 34 -3.98 12.01 -2.99
N GLU A 35 -4.28 10.72 -3.06
CA GLU A 35 -4.57 9.89 -1.88
C GLU A 35 -3.37 9.81 -0.93
N LYS A 36 -2.14 9.69 -1.46
CA LYS A 36 -0.93 9.73 -0.64
C LYS A 36 -0.71 11.09 0.03
N SER A 37 -0.95 12.19 -0.68
CA SER A 37 -0.87 13.54 -0.09
C SER A 37 -1.90 13.71 1.03
N LYS A 38 -3.13 13.21 0.85
CA LYS A 38 -4.16 13.19 1.91
C LYS A 38 -3.70 12.38 3.12
N LEU A 39 -3.20 11.15 2.90
CA LEU A 39 -2.66 10.30 3.97
C LEU A 39 -1.54 11.00 4.76
N SER A 40 -0.63 11.70 4.06
CA SER A 40 0.44 12.46 4.69
C SER A 40 -0.09 13.62 5.53
N ALA A 41 -1.12 14.34 5.05
CA ALA A 41 -1.74 15.42 5.79
C ALA A 41 -2.44 14.90 7.06
N ILE A 42 -3.21 13.81 6.92
CA ILE A 42 -3.87 13.12 8.05
C ILE A 42 -2.85 12.66 9.09
N ASN A 43 -1.75 12.04 8.67
CA ASN A 43 -0.69 11.60 9.60
C ASN A 43 -0.02 12.78 10.31
N SER A 44 0.17 13.90 9.63
CA SER A 44 0.68 15.12 10.24
C SER A 44 -0.29 15.68 11.28
N GLU A 45 -1.60 15.63 10.99
CA GLU A 45 -2.64 16.08 11.90
C GLU A 45 -2.76 15.18 13.14
N ILE A 46 -2.75 13.85 12.96
CA ILE A 46 -2.68 12.88 14.06
C ILE A 46 -1.45 13.14 14.94
N THR A 47 -0.30 13.43 14.33
CA THR A 47 0.94 13.75 15.07
C THR A 47 0.78 15.02 15.90
N SER A 48 0.18 16.07 15.34
CA SER A 48 -0.13 17.30 16.05
C SER A 48 -1.08 17.06 17.23
N ILE A 49 -2.15 16.29 17.00
CA ILE A 49 -3.11 15.93 18.04
C ILE A 49 -2.44 15.12 19.15
N ASN A 50 -1.58 14.15 18.84
CA ASN A 50 -0.82 13.41 19.83
C ASN A 50 0.08 14.32 20.68
N GLY A 51 0.68 15.35 20.08
CA GLY A 51 1.43 16.37 20.82
C GLY A 51 0.54 17.14 21.82
N GLN A 52 -0.65 17.57 21.38
CA GLN A 52 -1.62 18.27 22.23
C GLN A 52 -2.14 17.37 23.36
N LEU A 53 -2.46 16.11 23.06
CA LEU A 53 -2.88 15.12 24.05
C LEU A 53 -1.79 14.87 25.08
N ASN A 54 -0.52 14.74 24.66
CA ASN A 54 0.59 14.55 25.60
C ASN A 54 0.72 15.74 26.57
N ILE A 55 0.62 16.97 26.07
CA ILE A 55 0.62 18.17 26.91
C ILE A 55 -0.55 18.15 27.89
N ALA A 56 -1.75 17.81 27.42
CA ALA A 56 -2.94 17.78 28.25
C ALA A 56 -2.89 16.67 29.30
N TYR A 57 -2.35 15.48 28.99
CA TYR A 57 -2.12 14.42 29.98
C TYR A 57 -1.13 14.85 31.05
N GLN A 58 -0.06 15.57 30.68
CA GLN A 58 0.87 16.16 31.65
C GLN A 58 0.18 17.22 32.52
N ASP A 59 -0.67 18.06 31.93
CA ASP A 59 -1.45 19.07 32.65
C ASP A 59 -2.41 18.43 33.66
N ILE A 60 -3.11 17.37 33.27
CA ILE A 60 -3.96 16.56 34.17
C ILE A 60 -3.13 16.04 35.35
N GLY A 61 -1.97 15.45 35.09
CA GLY A 61 -1.10 14.93 36.14
C GLY A 61 -0.63 16.02 37.10
N LYS A 62 -0.23 17.19 36.59
CA LYS A 62 0.17 18.34 37.41
C LYS A 62 -0.98 18.85 38.28
N LYS A 63 -2.14 19.11 37.67
CA LYS A 63 -3.34 19.59 38.37
C LYS A 63 -3.80 18.61 39.44
N TYR A 64 -3.74 17.31 39.16
CA TYR A 64 -4.06 16.28 40.12
C TYR A 64 -3.14 16.32 41.34
N VAL A 65 -1.81 16.34 41.12
CA VAL A 65 -0.83 16.39 42.22
C VAL A 65 -0.93 17.68 43.02
N SER A 66 -1.09 18.83 42.35
CA SER A 66 -1.32 20.12 43.04
C SER A 66 -2.58 20.08 43.90
N ASN A 67 -3.68 19.52 43.38
CA ASN A 67 -4.92 19.41 44.14
C ASN A 67 -4.81 18.47 45.36
N LEU A 68 -3.98 17.42 45.28
CA LEU A 68 -3.69 16.56 46.42
C LEU A 68 -2.95 17.31 47.54
N VAL A 69 -2.08 18.25 47.20
CA VAL A 69 -1.33 19.05 48.18
C VAL A 69 -2.23 20.14 48.77
N ASP A 70 -2.92 20.90 47.92
CA ASP A 70 -3.62 22.11 48.33
C ASP A 70 -4.99 21.83 48.94
N ASN A 71 -5.73 20.85 48.38
CA ASN A 71 -7.11 20.54 48.76
C ASN A 71 -7.29 19.08 49.22
N LYS A 72 -6.20 18.37 49.54
CA LYS A 72 -6.22 16.96 49.97
C LYS A 72 -6.93 16.00 49.00
N GLY A 73 -7.04 16.38 47.72
CA GLY A 73 -7.71 15.59 46.71
C GLY A 73 -9.24 15.73 46.68
N GLU A 74 -9.83 16.72 47.34
CA GLU A 74 -11.25 17.03 47.16
C GLU A 74 -11.53 17.68 45.80
N ASN A 75 -12.71 17.44 45.23
CA ASN A 75 -13.19 18.07 43.98
C ASN A 75 -12.29 17.89 42.74
N VAL A 76 -11.55 16.77 42.64
CA VAL A 76 -10.65 16.46 41.51
C VAL A 76 -11.34 16.56 40.16
N GLU A 77 -12.59 16.10 40.06
CA GLU A 77 -13.36 16.14 38.81
C GLU A 77 -13.53 17.57 38.30
N ALA A 78 -13.87 18.53 39.18
CA ALA A 78 -14.01 19.93 38.81
C ALA A 78 -12.67 20.56 38.37
N VAL A 79 -11.56 20.18 39.02
CA VAL A 79 -10.22 20.68 38.70
C VAL A 79 -9.73 20.20 37.33
N LEU A 80 -10.11 18.98 36.94
CA LEU A 80 -9.70 18.37 35.69
C LEU A 80 -10.65 18.67 34.52
N LYS A 81 -11.90 19.05 34.80
CA LYS A 81 -12.96 19.26 33.81
C LYS A 81 -12.52 20.13 32.63
N ASP A 82 -11.94 21.30 32.87
CA ASP A 82 -11.48 22.19 31.80
C ASP A 82 -10.44 21.56 30.86
N THR A 83 -9.62 20.65 31.38
CA THR A 83 -8.63 19.93 30.58
C THR A 83 -9.28 18.74 29.87
N LEU A 84 -10.24 18.06 30.50
CA LEU A 84 -11.04 16.98 29.92
C LEU A 84 -11.89 17.46 28.73
N ASP A 85 -12.64 18.55 28.91
CA ASP A 85 -13.48 19.18 27.88
C ASP A 85 -12.68 19.60 26.64
N ARG A 86 -11.36 19.83 26.80
CA ARG A 86 -10.44 20.16 25.69
C ARG A 86 -9.91 18.92 24.97
N ILE A 87 -9.66 17.81 25.68
CA ILE A 87 -9.05 16.61 25.08
C ILE A 87 -10.06 15.67 24.44
N GLU A 88 -11.28 15.64 24.96
CA GLU A 88 -12.35 14.77 24.44
C GLU A 88 -12.57 14.96 22.92
N PRO A 89 -12.79 16.19 22.41
CA PRO A 89 -12.94 16.39 20.95
C PRO A 89 -11.67 16.06 20.16
N LEU A 90 -10.48 16.21 20.76
CA LEU A 90 -9.22 15.85 20.12
C LEU A 90 -9.07 14.33 19.98
N LEU A 91 -9.50 13.57 20.98
CA LEU A 91 -9.52 12.11 20.96
C LEU A 91 -10.50 11.58 19.91
N GLU A 92 -11.72 12.12 19.87
CA GLU A 92 -12.72 11.75 18.85
C GLU A 92 -12.17 12.01 17.45
N LYS A 93 -11.66 13.22 17.21
CA LYS A 93 -11.07 13.60 15.93
C LYS A 93 -9.88 12.70 15.55
N LYS A 94 -9.04 12.32 16.51
CA LYS A 94 -7.92 11.39 16.26
C LYS A 94 -8.44 10.04 15.78
N ILE A 95 -9.46 9.48 16.44
CA ILE A 95 -10.04 8.18 16.09
C ILE A 95 -10.65 8.22 14.68
N GLU A 96 -11.33 9.30 14.32
CA GLU A 96 -11.87 9.51 12.98
C GLU A 96 -10.77 9.57 11.92
N LEU A 97 -9.72 10.37 12.16
CA LEU A 97 -8.57 10.50 11.26
C LEU A 97 -7.81 9.18 11.10
N GLU A 98 -7.66 8.40 12.17
CA GLU A 98 -7.05 7.06 12.11
C GLU A 98 -7.88 6.10 11.24
N LYS A 99 -9.21 6.13 11.36
CA LYS A 99 -10.10 5.34 10.48
C LYS A 99 -9.97 5.76 9.02
N GLU A 100 -9.97 7.07 8.74
CA GLU A 100 -9.80 7.59 7.37
C GLU A 100 -8.44 7.19 6.78
N ALA A 101 -7.37 7.24 7.58
CA ALA A 101 -6.04 6.81 7.17
C ALA A 101 -6.02 5.33 6.76
N VAL A 102 -6.64 4.45 7.56
CA VAL A 102 -6.73 3.01 7.25
C VAL A 102 -7.51 2.76 5.95
N GLU A 103 -8.61 3.49 5.72
CA GLU A 103 -9.37 3.36 4.47
C GLU A 103 -8.56 3.80 3.25
N ILE A 104 -7.86 4.93 3.34
CA ILE A 104 -6.99 5.42 2.25
C ILE A 104 -5.86 4.43 1.99
N GLU A 105 -5.23 3.89 3.04
CA GLU A 105 -4.20 2.85 2.86
C GLU A 105 -4.74 1.60 2.17
N LYS A 106 -5.96 1.18 2.51
CA LYS A 106 -6.59 0.02 1.86
C LYS A 106 -6.82 0.31 0.37
N LYS A 107 -7.37 1.47 0.02
CA LYS A 107 -7.58 1.90 -1.37
C LYS A 107 -6.27 1.93 -2.16
N LEU A 108 -5.22 2.50 -1.59
CA LEU A 108 -3.89 2.53 -2.21
C LEU A 108 -3.32 1.12 -2.41
N LYS A 109 -3.45 0.24 -1.39
CA LYS A 109 -3.02 -1.16 -1.50
C LYS A 109 -3.76 -1.87 -2.63
N ASP A 110 -5.09 -1.71 -2.69
CA ASP A 110 -5.97 -2.30 -3.70
C ASP A 110 -5.65 -1.80 -5.12
N GLN A 111 -5.43 -0.49 -5.29
CA GLN A 111 -4.98 0.10 -6.56
C GLN A 111 -3.64 -0.48 -7.01
N ILE A 112 -2.68 -0.66 -6.11
CA ILE A 112 -1.40 -1.29 -6.44
C ILE A 112 -1.60 -2.74 -6.91
N ILE A 113 -2.50 -3.50 -6.28
CA ILE A 113 -2.80 -4.88 -6.73
C ILE A 113 -3.35 -4.87 -8.15
N LEU A 114 -4.30 -3.96 -8.43
CA LEU A 114 -4.93 -3.84 -9.75
C LEU A 114 -3.91 -3.47 -10.82
N GLN A 115 -3.01 -2.52 -10.53
CA GLN A 115 -1.93 -2.13 -11.43
C GLN A 115 -0.94 -3.28 -11.67
N GLU A 116 -0.49 -3.96 -10.63
CA GLU A 116 0.40 -5.12 -10.75
C GLU A 116 -0.26 -6.23 -11.59
N LYS A 117 -1.55 -6.52 -11.36
CA LYS A 117 -2.29 -7.51 -12.16
C LYS A 117 -2.44 -7.08 -13.62
N ALA A 118 -2.70 -5.79 -13.88
CA ALA A 118 -2.79 -5.25 -15.23
C ALA A 118 -1.46 -5.37 -15.99
N ILE A 119 -0.31 -5.25 -15.32
CA ILE A 119 1.01 -5.48 -15.92
C ILE A 119 1.15 -6.95 -16.34
N PHE A 120 0.80 -7.91 -15.48
CA PHE A 120 0.83 -9.33 -15.81
C PHE A 120 -0.09 -9.67 -17.00
N GLN A 121 -1.29 -9.06 -17.04
CA GLN A 121 -2.21 -9.23 -18.17
C GLN A 121 -1.60 -8.69 -19.47
N ARG A 122 -0.97 -7.52 -19.42
CA ARG A 122 -0.32 -6.92 -20.59
C ARG A 122 0.86 -7.75 -21.08
N GLU A 123 1.69 -8.27 -20.18
CA GLU A 123 2.78 -9.18 -20.53
C GLU A 123 2.25 -10.43 -21.26
N PHE A 124 1.15 -10.99 -20.76
CA PHE A 124 0.48 -12.12 -21.40
C PHE A 124 -0.05 -11.78 -22.79
N ASP A 125 -0.72 -10.63 -22.95
CA ASP A 125 -1.28 -10.21 -24.23
C ASP A 125 -0.17 -9.94 -25.27
N GLU A 126 0.95 -9.33 -24.86
CA GLU A 126 2.12 -9.11 -25.71
C GLU A 126 2.79 -10.43 -26.12
N GLU A 127 2.90 -11.41 -25.20
CA GLU A 127 3.45 -12.73 -25.50
C GLU A 127 2.53 -13.51 -26.45
N LYS A 128 1.22 -13.44 -26.24
CA LYS A 128 0.22 -14.01 -27.14
C LYS A 128 0.33 -13.45 -28.55
N GLU A 129 0.43 -12.13 -28.69
CA GLU A 129 0.55 -11.49 -30.00
C GLU A 129 1.84 -11.91 -30.74
N LYS A 130 2.96 -12.04 -30.01
CA LYS A 130 4.23 -12.52 -30.57
C LYS A 130 4.13 -13.96 -31.06
N LEU A 131 3.50 -14.84 -30.27
CA LEU A 131 3.31 -16.24 -30.62
C LEU A 131 2.37 -16.39 -31.83
N GLU A 132 1.28 -15.64 -31.88
CA GLU A 132 0.37 -15.60 -33.03
C GLU A 132 1.07 -15.16 -34.32
N LYS A 133 1.94 -14.13 -34.23
CA LYS A 133 2.76 -13.69 -35.37
C LYS A 133 3.77 -14.77 -35.80
N ALA A 134 4.40 -15.46 -34.85
CA ALA A 134 5.35 -16.53 -35.14
C ALA A 134 4.69 -17.73 -35.84
N VAL A 135 3.47 -18.09 -35.44
CA VAL A 135 2.68 -19.13 -36.13
C VAL A 135 2.28 -18.69 -37.53
N LYS A 136 1.82 -17.44 -37.72
CA LYS A 136 1.49 -16.90 -39.06
C LYS A 136 2.67 -16.85 -40.02
N LEU A 137 3.90 -16.76 -39.51
CA LEU A 137 5.13 -16.76 -40.29
C LEU A 137 5.73 -18.17 -40.45
N ASP A 138 5.01 -19.23 -40.05
CA ASP A 138 5.48 -20.63 -40.02
C ASP A 138 6.80 -20.84 -39.24
N VAL A 139 7.13 -19.93 -38.33
CA VAL A 139 8.33 -20.02 -37.46
C VAL A 139 8.06 -20.95 -36.27
N LEU A 140 6.79 -21.11 -35.88
CA LEU A 140 6.37 -21.91 -34.75
C LEU A 140 5.12 -22.73 -35.12
N THR A 141 5.00 -23.95 -34.60
CA THR A 141 3.76 -24.73 -34.78
C THR A 141 2.66 -24.27 -33.82
N GLU A 142 1.39 -24.48 -34.18
CA GLU A 142 0.24 -24.17 -33.31
C GLU A 142 0.35 -24.87 -31.94
N LYS A 143 0.92 -26.08 -31.91
CA LYS A 143 1.10 -26.87 -30.69
C LYS A 143 2.12 -26.23 -29.74
N GLU A 144 3.25 -25.79 -30.27
CA GLU A 144 4.27 -25.06 -29.50
C GLU A 144 3.78 -23.68 -29.03
N MET A 145 2.90 -23.03 -29.81
CA MET A 145 2.22 -21.81 -29.37
C MET A 145 1.31 -22.07 -28.18
N GLN A 146 0.48 -23.11 -28.22
CA GLN A 146 -0.40 -23.48 -27.12
C GLN A 146 0.39 -23.83 -25.85
N ASP A 147 1.49 -24.57 -25.97
CA ASP A 147 2.34 -24.91 -24.83
C ASP A 147 2.98 -23.67 -24.18
N LYS A 148 3.43 -22.70 -24.98
CA LYS A 148 3.99 -21.44 -24.47
C LYS A 148 2.91 -20.53 -23.86
N LEU A 149 1.73 -20.44 -24.49
CA LEU A 149 0.59 -19.71 -23.95
C LEU A 149 0.11 -20.30 -22.63
N ALA A 150 0.06 -21.63 -22.51
CA ALA A 150 -0.33 -22.30 -21.27
C ALA A 150 0.60 -21.95 -20.11
N ARG A 151 1.92 -21.84 -20.36
CA ARG A 151 2.89 -21.38 -19.35
C ARG A 151 2.69 -19.92 -18.97
N ALA A 152 2.48 -19.03 -19.95
CA ALA A 152 2.22 -17.62 -19.70
C ALA A 152 0.89 -17.41 -18.94
N GLN A 153 -0.13 -18.21 -19.25
CA GLN A 153 -1.42 -18.20 -18.57
C GLN A 153 -1.31 -18.73 -17.14
N LEU A 154 -0.51 -19.78 -16.91
CA LEU A 154 -0.22 -20.30 -15.57
C LEU A 154 0.39 -19.20 -14.66
N LYS A 155 1.28 -18.37 -15.20
CA LYS A 155 1.86 -17.22 -14.49
C LYS A 155 0.81 -16.15 -14.14
N LEU A 156 -0.12 -15.87 -15.06
CA LEU A 156 -1.21 -14.91 -14.84
C LEU A 156 -2.19 -15.41 -13.77
N ASP A 157 -2.60 -16.68 -13.84
CA ASP A 157 -3.55 -17.29 -12.92
C ASP A 157 -2.97 -17.39 -11.49
N ASN A 158 -1.66 -17.62 -11.38
CA ASN A 158 -0.95 -17.68 -10.10
C ASN A 158 -0.47 -16.32 -9.58
N PHE A 159 -0.91 -15.20 -10.16
CA PHE A 159 -0.50 -13.85 -9.77
C PHE A 159 -0.52 -13.62 -8.24
N ASP A 160 -1.62 -13.97 -7.58
CA ASP A 160 -1.76 -13.76 -6.13
C ASP A 160 -0.78 -14.61 -5.31
N ASN A 161 -0.49 -15.82 -5.77
CA ASN A 161 0.47 -16.72 -5.11
C ASN A 161 1.90 -16.24 -5.30
N ILE A 162 2.27 -15.84 -6.52
CA ILE A 162 3.56 -15.22 -6.85
C ILE A 162 3.79 -13.99 -5.96
N ARG A 163 2.78 -13.14 -5.82
CA ARG A 163 2.84 -11.93 -4.99
C ARG A 163 3.00 -12.25 -3.50
N LYS A 164 2.24 -13.22 -2.98
CA LYS A 164 2.35 -13.68 -1.58
C LYS A 164 3.74 -14.22 -1.28
N VAL A 165 4.29 -15.06 -2.16
CA VAL A 165 5.62 -15.64 -2.00
C VAL A 165 6.71 -14.56 -2.05
N LYS A 166 6.62 -13.60 -2.98
CA LYS A 166 7.53 -12.44 -2.99
C LYS A 166 7.45 -11.61 -1.70
N LYS A 167 6.24 -11.41 -1.15
CA LYS A 167 6.07 -10.72 0.14
C LYS A 167 6.66 -11.52 1.31
N GLN A 168 6.53 -12.84 1.34
CA GLN A 168 7.17 -13.68 2.36
C GLN A 168 8.69 -13.50 2.35
N TYR A 169 9.30 -13.44 1.16
CA TYR A 169 10.73 -13.18 1.02
C TYR A 169 11.12 -11.75 1.45
N ASP A 170 10.35 -10.73 1.04
CA ASP A 170 10.57 -9.34 1.47
C ASP A 170 10.48 -9.19 3.01
N MET A 171 9.65 -10.02 3.67
CA MET A 171 9.53 -10.11 5.14
C MET A 171 10.55 -11.06 5.78
N GLN A 172 11.51 -11.60 5.01
CA GLN A 172 12.54 -12.54 5.48
C GLN A 172 11.98 -13.82 6.12
N LEU A 173 10.76 -14.22 5.75
CA LEU A 173 10.13 -15.46 6.22
C LEU A 173 10.58 -16.70 5.46
N ILE A 174 11.14 -16.52 4.26
CA ILE A 174 11.62 -17.60 3.39
C ILE A 174 12.99 -17.24 2.81
N SER A 175 13.80 -18.25 2.48
CA SER A 175 15.10 -18.04 1.85
C SER A 175 14.98 -17.67 0.36
N LYS A 176 16.09 -17.24 -0.25
CA LYS A 176 16.14 -16.97 -1.69
C LYS A 176 15.99 -18.26 -2.52
N GLU A 177 16.48 -19.39 -2.02
CA GLU A 177 16.26 -20.69 -2.68
C GLU A 177 14.78 -21.07 -2.65
N GLU A 178 14.13 -20.96 -1.49
CA GLU A 178 12.71 -21.27 -1.32
C GLU A 178 11.80 -20.34 -2.15
N LEU A 179 12.21 -19.08 -2.34
CA LEU A 179 11.53 -18.15 -3.24
C LEU A 179 11.53 -18.70 -4.68
N ASN A 180 12.70 -19.07 -5.19
CA ASN A 180 12.85 -19.54 -6.57
C ASN A 180 12.11 -20.85 -6.81
N GLU A 181 12.16 -21.77 -5.85
CA GLU A 181 11.46 -23.06 -5.94
C GLU A 181 9.94 -22.87 -6.01
N LYS A 182 9.39 -22.00 -5.16
CA LYS A 182 7.95 -21.68 -5.16
C LYS A 182 7.53 -20.90 -6.40
N LEU A 183 8.37 -20.01 -6.92
CA LEU A 183 8.08 -19.26 -8.15
C LEU A 183 8.09 -20.17 -9.39
N ALA A 184 9.00 -21.14 -9.46
CA ALA A 184 9.05 -22.12 -10.54
C ALA A 184 7.75 -22.93 -10.64
N ALA A 185 7.15 -23.29 -9.51
CA ALA A 185 5.85 -23.97 -9.46
C ALA A 185 4.69 -23.13 -10.02
N PHE A 186 4.86 -21.81 -10.12
CA PHE A 186 3.87 -20.87 -10.65
C PHE A 186 4.18 -20.41 -12.08
N GLY A 187 5.16 -21.03 -12.75
CA GLY A 187 5.53 -20.68 -14.12
C GLY A 187 6.38 -19.41 -14.25
N VAL A 188 7.11 -19.05 -13.18
CA VAL A 188 8.04 -17.89 -13.12
C VAL A 188 9.48 -18.36 -13.00
#